data_AF-A0A6L5YW50-F1
#
_entry.id   AF-A0A6L5YW50-F1
#
_cell.length_a   1.000
_cell.length_b   1.000
_cell.length_c   1.000
_cell.angle_alpha   90.00
_cell.angle_beta   90.00
_cell.angle_gamma   90.00
#
_symmetry.space_group_name_H-M   'P 1'
#
loop_
_entity.id
_entity.type
_entity.pdbx_description
1 polymer ?
#
loop_
_entity_poly.entity_id
_entity_poly.type
_entity_poly.pdbx_seq_one_letter_code
_entity_poly.pdbx_strand_id
1 'polypeptide(L)'
;MSRDFVLLATPRTGSYNLVSLLDSAPDIVCYTEIYKAKWVELPADVREELGLKPKQAAARDAMGATLLQRLAARHPGQAVGFKLFPMHLQDRPFLEDHLTAPDRPVVILSRAALAICVSLLSARKTERYVQRDADAPRDRVQVTVTPDELRRSRTVTTRFRKLAQSLRQIPGKPVFDIRYEEVDDPGHMARLLDFLGSEATPGQLSSSFYRQTAGRLHERVANWDELVAHLRASDETALLGEAGYRADGTPWT
;
A
#
# COMPACT_ATOMS: atom_id res chain seq x y z
N MET A 1 -16.32 -11.14 -17.97
CA MET A 1 -14.91 -11.50 -17.73
C MET A 1 -14.49 -10.82 -16.42
N SER A 2 -13.80 -11.52 -15.52
CA SER A 2 -13.25 -10.91 -14.29
C SER A 2 -12.32 -9.76 -14.66
N ARG A 3 -12.48 -8.60 -14.01
CA ARG A 3 -11.56 -7.46 -14.17
C ARG A 3 -10.50 -7.57 -13.09
N ASP A 4 -9.43 -8.25 -13.41
CA ASP A 4 -8.38 -8.43 -12.43
C ASP A 4 -7.51 -7.16 -12.34
N PHE A 5 -7.06 -6.75 -11.15
CA PHE A 5 -6.21 -5.56 -10.96
C PHE A 5 -5.06 -5.78 -9.98
N VAL A 6 -4.10 -4.85 -9.94
CA VAL A 6 -3.01 -4.87 -8.96
C VAL A 6 -3.04 -3.61 -8.11
N LEU A 7 -3.04 -3.77 -6.78
CA LEU A 7 -2.77 -2.67 -5.85
C LEU A 7 -1.26 -2.64 -5.54
N LEU A 8 -0.54 -1.78 -6.24
CA LEU A 8 0.89 -1.57 -6.07
C LEU A 8 1.14 -0.55 -4.95
N ALA A 9 1.91 -0.96 -3.93
CA ALA A 9 2.18 -0.13 -2.76
C ALA A 9 3.58 -0.42 -2.16
N THR A 10 3.92 0.23 -1.05
CA THR A 10 5.03 -0.19 -0.18
C THR A 10 4.52 -0.48 1.23
N PRO A 11 5.31 -1.13 2.10
CA PRO A 11 4.97 -1.19 3.52
C PRO A 11 4.72 0.21 4.09
N ARG A 12 3.79 0.30 5.06
CA ARG A 12 3.42 1.53 5.79
C ARG A 12 2.72 2.63 4.97
N THR A 13 2.23 2.34 3.77
CA THR A 13 1.43 3.29 2.96
C THR A 13 -0.07 3.29 3.27
N GLY A 14 -0.54 2.48 4.22
CA GLY A 14 -1.98 2.29 4.45
C GLY A 14 -2.64 1.26 3.53
N SER A 15 -1.86 0.48 2.79
CA SER A 15 -2.37 -0.54 1.87
C SER A 15 -3.30 -1.58 2.51
N TYR A 16 -3.12 -1.94 3.78
CA TYR A 16 -4.11 -2.81 4.46
C TYR A 16 -5.49 -2.14 4.62
N ASN A 17 -5.54 -0.83 4.87
CA ASN A 17 -6.78 -0.08 4.93
C ASN A 17 -7.46 -0.08 3.55
N LEU A 18 -6.72 0.29 2.50
CA LEU A 18 -7.28 0.35 1.16
C LEU A 18 -7.74 -1.02 0.65
N VAL A 19 -6.98 -2.09 0.91
CA VAL A 19 -7.44 -3.46 0.60
C VAL A 19 -8.75 -3.76 1.33
N SER A 20 -8.84 -3.48 2.64
CA SER A 20 -10.05 -3.77 3.41
C SER A 20 -11.26 -2.96 2.95
N LEU A 21 -11.06 -1.69 2.54
CA LEU A 21 -12.12 -0.87 1.96
C LEU A 21 -12.60 -1.47 0.64
N LEU A 22 -11.69 -1.78 -0.28
CA LEU A 22 -12.03 -2.34 -1.58
C LEU A 22 -12.71 -3.71 -1.45
N ASP A 23 -12.18 -4.61 -0.60
CA ASP A 23 -12.74 -5.95 -0.35
C ASP A 23 -14.11 -5.92 0.36
N SER A 24 -14.54 -4.77 0.89
CA SER A 24 -15.88 -4.59 1.45
C SER A 24 -16.94 -4.20 0.43
N ALA A 25 -16.53 -3.81 -0.79
CA ALA A 25 -17.46 -3.55 -1.87
C ALA A 25 -18.11 -4.85 -2.35
N PRO A 26 -19.41 -4.85 -2.69
CA PRO A 26 -20.15 -6.07 -3.05
C PRO A 26 -19.66 -6.76 -4.33
N ASP A 27 -18.92 -6.05 -5.18
CA ASP A 27 -18.49 -6.48 -6.51
C ASP A 27 -16.96 -6.44 -6.70
N ILE A 28 -16.20 -6.29 -5.60
CA ILE A 28 -14.74 -6.34 -5.60
C ILE A 28 -14.26 -7.38 -4.59
N VAL A 29 -13.35 -8.25 -5.03
CA VAL A 29 -12.53 -9.07 -4.15
C VAL A 29 -11.11 -8.54 -4.20
N CYS A 30 -10.59 -8.07 -3.07
CA CYS A 30 -9.22 -7.57 -2.98
C CYS A 30 -8.42 -8.42 -2.00
N TYR A 31 -7.63 -9.34 -2.54
CA TYR A 31 -6.73 -10.12 -1.71
C TYR A 31 -5.59 -9.26 -1.13
N THR A 32 -5.12 -9.64 0.05
CA THR A 32 -4.00 -8.97 0.72
C THR A 32 -2.66 -9.35 0.08
N GLU A 33 -1.64 -9.67 0.87
CA GLU A 33 -0.26 -9.90 0.41
C GLU A 33 -0.04 -11.36 0.00
N ILE A 34 -0.70 -11.79 -1.08
CA ILE A 34 -0.74 -13.20 -1.49
C ILE A 34 0.62 -13.78 -1.90
N TYR A 35 1.67 -12.96 -2.03
CA TYR A 35 3.06 -13.34 -2.35
C TYR A 35 4.08 -13.05 -1.23
N LYS A 36 3.68 -13.18 0.04
CA LYS A 36 4.61 -13.12 1.19
C LYS A 36 5.73 -14.15 1.08
N ALA A 37 6.96 -13.76 1.37
CA ALA A 37 8.16 -14.59 1.17
C ALA A 37 8.11 -15.98 1.84
N LYS A 38 7.49 -16.09 3.03
CA LYS A 38 7.45 -17.33 3.82
C LYS A 38 6.04 -17.88 4.04
N TRP A 39 5.00 -17.19 3.56
CA TRP A 39 3.63 -17.50 3.91
C TRP A 39 2.67 -17.39 2.72
N VAL A 40 1.65 -18.25 2.71
CA VAL A 40 0.51 -18.20 1.79
C VAL A 40 -0.64 -17.48 2.48
N GLU A 41 -0.70 -16.16 2.31
CA GLU A 41 -1.74 -15.30 2.87
C GLU A 41 -2.98 -15.28 1.98
N LEU A 42 -3.73 -16.38 2.04
CA LEU A 42 -5.04 -16.54 1.40
C LEU A 42 -6.08 -16.95 2.46
N PRO A 43 -7.40 -16.76 2.20
CA PRO A 43 -8.45 -17.36 3.01
C PRO A 43 -8.30 -18.88 3.13
N ALA A 44 -8.82 -19.48 4.20
CA ALA A 44 -8.60 -20.89 4.51
C ALA A 44 -9.22 -21.83 3.47
N ASP A 45 -10.45 -21.54 3.06
CA ASP A 45 -11.20 -22.22 1.99
C ASP A 45 -10.46 -22.12 0.65
N VAL A 46 -9.95 -20.94 0.31
CA VAL A 46 -9.19 -20.71 -0.92
C VAL A 46 -7.90 -21.55 -0.90
N ARG A 47 -7.21 -21.60 0.23
CA ARG A 47 -6.01 -22.43 0.39
C ARG A 47 -6.29 -23.92 0.22
N GLU A 48 -7.38 -24.41 0.82
CA GLU A 48 -7.79 -25.81 0.74
C GLU A 48 -8.06 -26.23 -0.70
N GLU A 49 -8.84 -25.44 -1.44
CA GLU A 49 -9.11 -25.70 -2.86
C GLU A 49 -7.84 -25.71 -3.73
N LEU A 50 -6.88 -24.83 -3.43
CA LEU A 50 -5.61 -24.76 -4.15
C LEU A 50 -4.61 -25.85 -3.70
N GLY A 51 -4.94 -26.65 -2.68
CA GLY A 51 -4.02 -27.64 -2.11
C GLY A 51 -2.80 -27.01 -1.43
N LEU A 52 -2.94 -25.78 -0.91
CA LEU A 52 -1.85 -25.03 -0.29
C LEU A 52 -1.99 -24.99 1.24
N LYS A 53 -0.87 -25.13 1.95
CA LYS A 53 -0.76 -24.88 3.39
C LYS A 53 -0.06 -23.54 3.65
N PRO A 54 -0.25 -22.92 4.82
CA PRO A 54 0.27 -21.58 5.06
C PRO A 54 1.79 -21.43 4.91
N LYS A 55 2.59 -22.47 5.22
CA LYS A 55 4.06 -22.45 5.10
C LYS A 55 4.59 -22.98 3.75
N GLN A 56 3.76 -23.04 2.70
CA GLN A 56 4.14 -23.58 1.38
C GLN A 56 4.31 -22.48 0.32
N ALA A 57 5.09 -21.44 0.64
CA ALA A 57 5.38 -20.33 -0.28
C ALA A 57 5.99 -20.79 -1.61
N ALA A 58 6.87 -21.80 -1.60
CA ALA A 58 7.48 -22.37 -2.82
C ALA A 58 6.44 -23.05 -3.72
N ALA A 59 5.49 -23.80 -3.16
CA ALA A 59 4.41 -24.41 -3.94
C ALA A 59 3.49 -23.34 -4.54
N ARG A 60 3.17 -22.30 -3.77
CA ARG A 60 2.41 -21.12 -4.22
C ARG A 60 3.12 -20.40 -5.38
N ASP A 61 4.43 -20.19 -5.28
CA ASP A 61 5.23 -19.55 -6.33
C ASP A 61 5.34 -20.45 -7.59
N ALA A 62 5.42 -21.77 -7.43
CA ALA A 62 5.43 -22.73 -8.54
C ALA A 62 4.12 -22.76 -9.36
N MET A 63 3.00 -22.29 -8.80
CA MET A 63 1.75 -22.11 -9.56
C MET A 63 1.82 -20.95 -10.56
N GLY A 64 2.73 -19.98 -10.34
CA GLY A 64 2.92 -18.81 -11.19
C GLY A 64 1.61 -18.06 -11.47
N ALA A 65 1.38 -17.74 -12.76
CA ALA A 65 0.17 -17.07 -13.23
C ALA A 65 -1.12 -17.90 -13.04
N THR A 66 -1.02 -19.23 -12.93
CA THR A 66 -2.19 -20.11 -12.71
C THR A 66 -2.89 -19.79 -11.40
N LEU A 67 -2.15 -19.37 -10.37
CA LEU A 67 -2.76 -18.93 -9.11
C LEU A 67 -3.72 -17.77 -9.34
N LEU A 68 -3.25 -16.74 -10.05
CA LEU A 68 -4.03 -15.52 -10.33
C LEU A 68 -5.26 -15.83 -11.17
N GLN A 69 -5.11 -16.68 -12.20
CA GLN A 69 -6.23 -17.14 -13.02
C GLN A 69 -7.29 -17.90 -12.21
N ARG A 70 -6.88 -18.76 -11.28
CA ARG A 70 -7.81 -19.48 -10.39
C ARG A 70 -8.51 -18.54 -9.43
N LEU A 71 -7.79 -17.59 -8.83
CA LEU A 71 -8.39 -16.58 -7.94
C LEU A 71 -9.43 -15.73 -8.69
N ALA A 72 -9.14 -15.32 -9.92
CA ALA A 72 -10.07 -14.59 -10.78
C ALA A 72 -11.32 -15.42 -11.13
N ALA A 73 -11.12 -16.68 -11.52
CA ALA A 73 -12.21 -17.57 -11.93
C ALA A 73 -13.23 -17.88 -10.81
N ARG A 74 -12.82 -17.76 -9.54
CA ARG A 74 -13.71 -17.92 -8.38
C ARG A 74 -14.77 -16.83 -8.27
N HIS A 75 -14.53 -15.66 -8.85
CA HIS A 75 -15.38 -14.48 -8.68
C HIS A 75 -15.85 -13.94 -10.02
N PRO A 76 -16.66 -14.74 -10.77
CA PRO A 76 -17.13 -14.33 -12.08
C PRO A 76 -17.96 -13.05 -11.96
N GLY A 77 -17.60 -12.04 -12.76
CA GLY A 77 -18.31 -10.75 -12.81
C GLY A 77 -17.83 -9.71 -11.79
N GLN A 78 -16.92 -10.07 -10.88
CA GLN A 78 -16.34 -9.14 -9.91
C GLN A 78 -14.97 -8.63 -10.37
N ALA A 79 -14.52 -7.52 -9.80
CA ALA A 79 -13.13 -7.08 -9.92
C ALA A 79 -12.26 -7.84 -8.92
N VAL A 80 -11.17 -8.47 -9.38
CA VAL A 80 -10.32 -9.32 -8.52
C VAL A 80 -8.92 -8.76 -8.42
N GLY A 81 -8.58 -8.21 -7.26
CA GLY A 81 -7.31 -7.55 -7.01
C GLY A 81 -6.43 -8.28 -6.01
N PHE A 82 -5.16 -7.90 -5.98
CA PHE A 82 -4.28 -8.24 -4.87
C PHE A 82 -3.26 -7.14 -4.60
N LYS A 83 -2.78 -7.08 -3.35
CA LYS A 83 -1.72 -6.16 -2.93
C LYS A 83 -0.35 -6.69 -3.34
N LEU A 84 0.42 -5.86 -4.03
CA LEU A 84 1.78 -6.15 -4.47
C LEU A 84 2.76 -5.08 -3.96
N PHE A 85 3.91 -5.52 -3.46
CA PHE A 85 5.04 -4.65 -3.14
C PHE A 85 6.18 -4.92 -4.12
N PRO A 86 7.01 -3.91 -4.47
CA PRO A 86 8.13 -4.10 -5.39
C PRO A 86 9.07 -5.25 -5.01
N MET A 87 9.25 -5.51 -3.71
CA MET A 87 10.11 -6.61 -3.24
C MET A 87 9.59 -8.01 -3.61
N HIS A 88 8.30 -8.15 -3.94
CA HIS A 88 7.73 -9.43 -4.34
C HIS A 88 8.09 -9.81 -5.78
N LEU A 89 8.43 -8.83 -6.63
CA LEU A 89 8.83 -9.07 -8.01
C LEU A 89 10.16 -9.83 -8.11
N GLN A 90 11.00 -9.72 -7.08
CA GLN A 90 12.27 -10.44 -7.03
C GLN A 90 12.03 -11.95 -7.12
N ASP A 91 12.72 -12.59 -8.05
CA ASP A 91 12.68 -14.03 -8.32
C ASP A 91 11.29 -14.54 -8.76
N ARG A 92 10.40 -13.64 -9.24
CA ARG A 92 9.03 -13.94 -9.70
C ARG A 92 8.67 -13.21 -11.00
N PRO A 93 9.26 -13.58 -12.16
CA PRO A 93 9.03 -12.89 -13.44
C PRO A 93 7.56 -12.89 -13.85
N PHE A 94 6.80 -13.94 -13.52
CA PHE A 94 5.36 -13.99 -13.81
C PHE A 94 4.56 -12.86 -13.15
N LEU A 95 5.04 -12.27 -12.04
CA LEU A 95 4.41 -11.08 -11.44
C LEU A 95 4.73 -9.81 -12.20
N GLU A 96 5.93 -9.71 -12.77
CA GLU A 96 6.32 -8.59 -13.61
C GLU A 96 5.53 -8.60 -14.92
N ASP A 97 5.41 -9.76 -15.58
CA ASP A 97 4.57 -9.94 -16.77
C ASP A 97 3.12 -9.56 -16.48
N HIS A 98 2.59 -10.02 -15.35
CA HIS A 98 1.24 -9.72 -14.93
C HIS A 98 1.02 -8.23 -14.61
N LEU A 99 1.97 -7.61 -13.91
CA LEU A 99 1.91 -6.19 -13.56
C LEU A 99 2.01 -5.29 -14.80
N THR A 100 2.83 -5.68 -15.78
CA THR A 100 3.14 -4.89 -16.99
C THR A 100 2.19 -5.14 -18.16
N ALA A 101 1.31 -6.16 -18.07
CA ALA A 101 0.27 -6.42 -19.07
C ALA A 101 -0.49 -5.11 -19.43
N PRO A 102 -0.64 -4.77 -20.74
CA PRO A 102 -1.18 -3.48 -21.16
C PRO A 102 -2.61 -3.20 -20.71
N ASP A 103 -3.44 -4.22 -20.61
CA ASP A 103 -4.85 -4.12 -20.22
C ASP A 103 -5.06 -4.21 -18.70
N ARG A 104 -4.02 -4.54 -17.93
CA ARG A 104 -4.10 -4.75 -16.49
C ARG A 104 -4.22 -3.42 -15.73
N PRO A 105 -5.33 -3.13 -15.03
CA PRO A 105 -5.45 -1.97 -14.17
C PRO A 105 -4.48 -2.05 -12.99
N VAL A 106 -3.79 -0.94 -12.72
CA VAL A 106 -2.89 -0.81 -11.58
C VAL A 106 -3.29 0.40 -10.74
N VAL A 107 -3.61 0.14 -9.47
CA VAL A 107 -3.79 1.17 -8.46
C VAL A 107 -2.47 1.39 -7.75
N ILE A 108 -1.93 2.61 -7.80
CA ILE A 108 -0.66 2.99 -7.18
C ILE A 108 -0.96 3.77 -5.91
N LEU A 109 -0.78 3.12 -4.76
CA LEU A 109 -0.93 3.76 -3.46
C LEU A 109 0.42 4.28 -2.95
N SER A 110 0.55 5.60 -2.89
CA SER A 110 1.77 6.27 -2.48
C SER A 110 1.65 6.97 -1.12
N ARG A 111 2.78 7.19 -0.46
CA ARG A 111 2.89 7.97 0.78
C ARG A 111 4.27 8.62 0.86
N ALA A 112 4.36 9.78 1.49
CA ALA A 112 5.63 10.47 1.71
C ALA A 112 6.66 9.59 2.42
N ALA A 113 7.92 9.66 1.99
CA ALA A 113 9.01 8.86 2.56
C ALA A 113 9.22 9.14 4.06
N LEU A 114 9.09 10.41 4.46
CA LEU A 114 9.17 10.81 5.87
C LEU A 114 8.04 10.21 6.70
N ALA A 115 6.81 10.22 6.18
CA ALA A 115 5.66 9.61 6.86
C ALA A 115 5.79 8.08 6.98
N ILE A 116 6.35 7.41 5.96
CA ILE A 116 6.70 5.98 6.01
C ILE A 116 7.75 5.72 7.09
N CYS A 117 8.81 6.54 7.15
CA CYS A 117 9.88 6.42 8.13
C CYS A 117 9.32 6.50 9.56
N VAL A 118 8.60 7.58 9.88
CA VAL A 118 8.00 7.79 11.21
C VAL A 118 7.01 6.68 11.56
N SER A 119 6.20 6.22 10.60
CA SER A 119 5.27 5.11 10.78
C SER A 119 5.98 3.78 11.10
N LEU A 120 7.11 3.50 10.44
CA LEU A 120 7.90 2.30 10.68
C LEU A 120 8.59 2.34 12.04
N LEU A 121 9.18 3.47 12.42
CA LEU A 121 9.81 3.65 13.73
C LEU A 121 8.79 3.54 14.86
N SER A 122 7.61 4.13 14.68
CA SER A 122 6.52 4.03 15.67
C SER A 122 6.11 2.57 15.86
N ALA A 123 5.88 1.83 14.77
CA ALA A 123 5.46 0.43 14.82
C ALA A 123 6.53 -0.48 15.45
N ARG A 124 7.83 -0.18 15.26
CA ARG A 124 8.91 -0.90 15.93
C ARG A 124 8.94 -0.62 17.43
N LYS A 125 8.73 0.63 17.83
CA LYS A 125 8.75 1.06 19.23
C LYS A 125 7.55 0.53 20.02
N THR A 126 6.39 0.37 19.38
CA THR A 126 5.16 -0.14 20.02
C THR A 126 4.90 -1.62 19.74
N GLU A 127 5.72 -2.26 18.92
CA GLU A 127 5.53 -3.62 18.38
C GLU A 127 4.18 -3.83 17.66
N ARG A 128 3.48 -2.74 17.31
CA ARG A 128 2.14 -2.76 16.72
C ARG A 128 2.18 -2.32 15.26
N TYR A 129 2.04 -3.29 14.35
CA TYR A 129 2.12 -3.03 12.90
C TYR A 129 0.76 -2.81 12.23
N VAL A 130 -0.34 -3.28 12.81
CA VAL A 130 -1.70 -3.03 12.34
C VAL A 130 -2.60 -2.73 13.54
N GLN A 131 -3.75 -2.15 13.29
CA GLN A 131 -4.78 -1.92 14.30
C GLN A 131 -6.12 -2.34 13.73
N ARG A 132 -6.78 -3.29 14.40
CA ARG A 132 -8.10 -3.82 14.01
C ARG A 132 -9.21 -3.50 15.02
N ASP A 133 -8.82 -3.05 16.20
CA ASP A 133 -9.73 -2.61 17.24
C ASP A 133 -10.02 -1.11 17.04
N ALA A 134 -11.30 -0.79 16.84
CA ALA A 134 -11.79 0.57 16.62
C ALA A 134 -11.66 1.45 17.88
N ASP A 135 -11.77 0.82 19.06
CA ASP A 135 -11.83 1.50 20.36
C ASP A 135 -10.46 1.65 21.01
N ALA A 136 -9.48 0.86 20.57
CA ALA A 136 -8.16 0.93 21.18
C ALA A 136 -7.48 2.29 20.96
N PRO A 137 -6.80 2.81 21.98
CA PRO A 137 -6.28 4.16 21.98
C PRO A 137 -5.21 4.33 20.89
N ARG A 138 -5.24 5.52 20.28
CA ARG A 138 -4.22 5.93 19.32
C ARG A 138 -2.89 6.19 20.03
N ASP A 139 -1.82 5.69 19.45
CA ASP A 139 -0.46 5.91 19.93
C ASP A 139 -0.11 7.39 19.89
N ARG A 140 0.41 7.89 21.01
CA ARG A 140 1.03 9.22 21.17
C ARG A 140 2.56 9.14 21.21
N VAL A 141 3.10 8.04 20.70
CA VAL A 141 4.55 7.79 20.73
C VAL A 141 5.29 8.78 19.83
N GLN A 142 6.33 9.39 20.37
CA GLN A 142 7.32 10.13 19.59
C GLN A 142 8.52 9.24 19.28
N VAL A 143 9.08 9.44 18.09
CA VAL A 143 10.27 8.74 17.61
C VAL A 143 11.34 9.74 17.20
N THR A 144 12.60 9.40 17.45
CA THR A 144 13.73 10.13 16.89
C THR A 144 13.97 9.63 15.48
N VAL A 145 14.12 10.55 14.52
CA VAL A 145 14.43 10.21 13.13
C VAL A 145 15.89 10.54 12.85
N THR A 146 16.67 9.51 12.53
CA THR A 146 18.07 9.66 12.10
C THR A 146 18.17 9.77 10.57
N PRO A 147 19.27 10.36 10.04
CA PRO A 147 19.53 10.38 8.60
C PRO A 147 19.53 8.97 7.97
N ASP A 148 20.02 7.97 8.72
CA ASP A 148 20.07 6.57 8.30
C ASP A 148 18.68 5.94 8.10
N GLU A 149 17.76 6.18 9.03
CA GLU A 149 16.39 5.69 8.94
C GLU A 149 15.63 6.35 7.79
N LEU A 150 15.84 7.66 7.59
CA LEU A 150 15.25 8.38 6.48
C LEU A 150 15.82 7.91 5.13
N ARG A 151 17.14 7.70 5.02
CA ARG A 151 17.78 7.15 3.82
C ARG A 151 17.22 5.78 3.43
N ARG A 152 16.99 4.90 4.41
CA ARG A 152 16.37 3.58 4.17
C ARG A 152 14.95 3.72 3.60
N SER A 153 14.13 4.57 4.20
CA SER A 153 12.77 4.83 3.73
C SER A 153 12.75 5.43 2.33
N ARG A 154 13.66 6.38 2.05
CA ARG A 154 13.84 6.99 0.73
C ARG A 154 14.26 5.98 -0.33
N THR A 155 15.18 5.07 0.00
CA THR A 155 15.60 4.02 -0.94
C THR A 155 14.39 3.19 -1.39
N VAL A 156 13.52 2.81 -0.46
CA VAL A 156 12.29 2.06 -0.76
C VAL A 156 11.34 2.88 -1.63
N THR A 157 11.07 4.13 -1.26
CA THR A 157 10.14 4.98 -2.03
C THR A 157 10.69 5.35 -3.41
N THR A 158 11.99 5.55 -3.56
CA THR A 158 12.62 5.84 -4.85
C THR A 158 12.50 4.64 -5.80
N ARG A 159 12.75 3.41 -5.32
CA ARG A 159 12.53 2.20 -6.12
C ARG A 159 11.08 2.06 -6.55
N PHE A 160 10.15 2.29 -5.61
CA PHE A 160 8.72 2.28 -5.90
C PHE A 160 8.33 3.34 -6.93
N ARG A 161 8.81 4.58 -6.81
CA ARG A 161 8.52 5.67 -7.77
C ARG A 161 9.03 5.36 -9.16
N LYS A 162 10.22 4.77 -9.29
CA LYS A 162 10.76 4.35 -10.59
C LYS A 162 9.87 3.29 -11.25
N LEU A 163 9.44 2.28 -10.49
CA LEU A 163 8.50 1.27 -10.98
C LEU A 163 7.14 1.88 -11.34
N ALA A 164 6.59 2.73 -10.48
CA ALA A 164 5.34 3.44 -10.75
C ALA A 164 5.45 4.31 -12.01
N GLN A 165 6.58 4.98 -12.22
CA GLN A 165 6.84 5.78 -13.40
C GLN A 165 6.93 4.90 -14.65
N SER A 166 7.64 3.77 -14.61
CA SER A 166 7.74 2.87 -15.76
C SER A 166 6.37 2.32 -16.18
N LEU A 167 5.51 1.99 -15.21
CA LEU A 167 4.14 1.53 -15.51
C LEU A 167 3.29 2.61 -16.20
N ARG A 168 3.41 3.88 -15.79
CA ARG A 168 2.71 4.99 -16.45
C ARG A 168 3.18 5.26 -17.89
N GLN A 169 4.39 4.83 -18.24
CA GLN A 169 4.92 4.98 -19.60
C GLN A 169 4.50 3.84 -20.54
N ILE A 170 3.82 2.80 -20.04
CA ILE A 170 3.31 1.72 -20.89
C ILE A 170 2.07 2.26 -21.65
N PRO A 171 2.10 2.31 -23.00
CA PRO A 171 0.98 2.84 -23.78
C PRO A 171 -0.33 2.07 -23.51
N GLY A 172 -1.42 2.81 -23.29
CA GLY A 172 -2.75 2.24 -23.06
C GLY A 172 -2.96 1.63 -21.67
N LYS A 173 -1.95 1.63 -20.78
CA LYS A 173 -2.06 1.01 -19.47
C LYS A 173 -2.99 1.78 -18.53
N PRO A 174 -4.01 1.14 -17.95
CA PRO A 174 -4.85 1.79 -16.94
C PRO A 174 -4.08 1.91 -15.62
N VAL A 175 -3.75 3.13 -15.22
CA VAL A 175 -3.08 3.44 -13.95
C VAL A 175 -3.89 4.47 -13.17
N PHE A 176 -4.18 4.18 -11.91
CA PHE A 176 -4.83 5.11 -10.98
C PHE A 176 -3.89 5.42 -9.83
N ASP A 177 -3.57 6.70 -9.65
CA ASP A 177 -2.76 7.16 -8.53
C ASP A 177 -3.64 7.61 -7.37
N ILE A 178 -3.31 7.14 -6.16
CA ILE A 178 -3.94 7.58 -4.92
C ILE A 178 -2.87 7.76 -3.83
N ARG A 179 -2.96 8.85 -3.08
CA ARG A 179 -2.11 9.09 -1.91
C ARG A 179 -2.79 8.56 -0.66
N TYR A 180 -1.99 8.18 0.33
CA TYR A 180 -2.48 7.73 1.64
C TYR A 180 -3.51 8.72 2.25
N GLU A 181 -3.25 10.01 2.10
CA GLU A 181 -4.09 11.10 2.63
C GLU A 181 -5.43 11.25 1.88
N GLU A 182 -5.54 10.69 0.67
CA GLU A 182 -6.74 10.75 -0.18
C GLU A 182 -7.66 9.53 0.00
N VAL A 183 -7.22 8.49 0.71
CA VAL A 183 -8.02 7.27 0.93
C VAL A 183 -9.28 7.55 1.75
N ASP A 184 -9.25 8.56 2.61
CA ASP A 184 -10.40 8.96 3.43
C ASP A 184 -11.31 9.98 2.70
N ASP A 185 -10.95 10.43 1.49
CA ASP A 185 -11.74 11.37 0.69
C ASP A 185 -12.77 10.63 -0.19
N PRO A 186 -14.08 10.83 0.01
CA PRO A 186 -15.11 10.13 -0.76
C PRO A 186 -15.01 10.38 -2.27
N GLY A 187 -14.55 11.56 -2.70
CA GLY A 187 -14.40 11.89 -4.11
C GLY A 187 -13.29 11.10 -4.80
N HIS A 188 -12.15 10.90 -4.12
CA HIS A 188 -11.05 10.06 -4.62
C HIS A 188 -11.46 8.58 -4.63
N MET A 189 -12.13 8.12 -3.57
CA MET A 189 -12.63 6.75 -3.51
C MET A 189 -13.68 6.46 -4.58
N ALA A 190 -14.58 7.40 -4.88
CA ALA A 190 -15.56 7.24 -5.96
C ALA A 190 -14.87 7.05 -7.32
N ARG A 191 -13.85 7.87 -7.62
CA ARG A 191 -13.07 7.73 -8.87
C ARG A 191 -12.28 6.42 -8.92
N LEU A 192 -11.80 5.93 -7.77
CA LEU A 192 -11.11 4.65 -7.69
C LEU A 192 -12.07 3.48 -7.96
N LEU A 193 -13.28 3.52 -7.41
CA LEU A 193 -14.32 2.50 -7.67
C LEU A 193 -14.71 2.48 -9.15
N ASP A 194 -14.94 3.66 -9.74
CA ASP A 194 -15.22 3.81 -11.18
C ASP A 194 -14.06 3.29 -12.05
N PHE A 195 -12.81 3.59 -11.67
CA PHE A 195 -11.62 3.06 -12.35
C PHE A 195 -11.55 1.53 -12.33
N LEU A 196 -11.95 0.90 -11.22
CA LEU A 196 -12.06 -0.56 -11.11
C LEU A 196 -13.34 -1.10 -11.77
N GLY A 197 -14.24 -0.21 -12.19
CA GLY A 197 -15.51 -0.49 -12.81
C GLY A 197 -16.51 -1.14 -11.86
N SER A 198 -16.44 -0.75 -10.58
CA SER A 198 -17.38 -1.15 -9.53
C SER A 198 -18.58 -0.22 -9.49
N GLU A 199 -19.75 -0.76 -9.19
CA GLU A 199 -21.00 -0.03 -8.98
C GLU A 199 -21.19 0.42 -7.52
N ALA A 200 -20.25 0.08 -6.64
CA ALA A 200 -20.28 0.50 -5.26
C ALA A 200 -20.09 2.01 -5.11
N THR A 201 -20.56 2.55 -3.99
CA THR A 201 -20.36 3.93 -3.57
C THR A 201 -19.42 3.99 -2.36
N PRO A 202 -18.68 5.10 -2.16
CA PRO A 202 -17.77 5.24 -1.02
C PRO A 202 -18.44 5.01 0.34
N GLY A 203 -19.73 5.36 0.48
CA GLY A 203 -20.49 5.18 1.73
C GLY A 203 -20.82 3.73 2.08
N GLN A 204 -20.67 2.80 1.13
CA GLN A 204 -20.82 1.36 1.37
C GLN A 204 -19.52 0.71 1.85
N LEU A 205 -18.39 1.40 1.70
CA LEU A 205 -17.10 0.83 2.07
C LEU A 205 -16.89 0.85 3.57
N SER A 206 -16.32 -0.22 4.10
CA SER A 206 -15.96 -0.35 5.50
C SER A 206 -14.58 -0.98 5.64
N SER A 207 -13.82 -0.54 6.64
CA SER A 207 -12.48 -1.07 6.90
C SER A 207 -12.41 -1.70 8.27
N SER A 208 -11.75 -2.85 8.33
CA SER A 208 -11.36 -3.48 9.59
C SER A 208 -10.00 -2.97 10.10
N PHE A 209 -9.42 -1.94 9.47
CA PHE A 209 -8.14 -1.36 9.86
C PHE A 209 -8.28 0.12 10.22
N TYR A 210 -7.74 0.49 11.37
CA TYR A 210 -7.86 1.83 11.92
C TYR A 210 -6.50 2.53 12.00
N ARG A 211 -6.53 3.87 11.97
CA ARG A 211 -5.34 4.69 12.13
C ARG A 211 -4.76 4.54 13.53
N GLN A 212 -3.55 4.00 13.61
CA GLN A 212 -2.84 3.72 14.86
C GLN A 212 -2.40 4.96 15.64
N THR A 213 -2.16 6.08 14.95
CA THR A 213 -1.37 7.20 15.51
C THR A 213 -2.19 8.47 15.59
N ALA A 214 -2.08 9.14 16.73
CA ALA A 214 -2.65 10.47 16.95
C ALA A 214 -1.66 11.56 16.49
N GLY A 215 -2.20 12.75 16.23
CA GLY A 215 -1.40 13.93 15.91
C GLY A 215 -0.93 14.03 14.46
N ARG A 216 -0.37 15.19 14.16
CA ARG A 216 0.33 15.54 12.91
C ARG A 216 1.71 14.87 12.89
N LEU A 217 2.31 14.80 11.70
CA LEU A 217 3.61 14.13 11.53
C LEU A 217 4.72 14.75 12.39
N HIS A 218 4.85 16.08 12.41
CA HIS A 218 5.88 16.78 13.19
C HIS A 218 5.76 16.54 14.70
N GLU A 219 4.54 16.46 15.24
CA GLU A 219 4.28 16.20 16.66
C GLU A 219 4.74 14.79 17.09
N ARG A 220 4.94 13.89 16.13
CA ARG A 220 5.38 12.50 16.35
C ARG A 220 6.89 12.32 16.21
N VAL A 221 7.63 13.37 15.83
CA VAL A 221 9.08 13.35 15.68
C VAL A 221 9.69 14.11 16.85
N ALA A 222 10.39 13.39 17.73
CA ALA A 222 10.97 13.97 18.95
C ALA A 222 12.04 15.05 18.63
N ASN A 223 12.75 14.89 17.52
CA ASN A 223 13.82 15.78 17.06
C ASN A 223 13.41 16.53 15.77
N TRP A 224 12.17 17.03 15.70
CA TRP A 224 11.64 17.66 14.47
C TRP A 224 12.50 18.83 13.98
N ASP A 225 12.86 19.76 14.88
CA ASP A 225 13.64 20.94 14.50
C ASP A 225 15.05 20.57 14.00
N GLU A 226 15.70 19.59 14.64
CA GLU A 226 16.99 19.05 14.19
C GLU A 226 16.88 18.38 12.82
N LEU A 227 15.83 17.59 12.60
CA LEU A 227 15.57 16.95 11.33
C LEU A 227 15.35 17.99 10.23
N VAL A 228 14.54 19.02 10.48
CA VAL A 228 14.29 20.11 9.52
C VAL A 228 15.59 20.85 9.20
N ALA A 229 16.39 21.19 10.22
CA ALA A 229 17.69 21.83 10.02
C ALA A 229 18.63 20.97 9.16
N HIS A 230 18.68 19.65 9.42
CA HIS A 230 19.46 18.71 8.62
C HIS A 230 19.00 18.67 7.17
N LEU A 231 17.68 18.55 6.92
CA LEU A 231 17.12 18.50 5.57
C LEU A 231 17.33 19.79 4.78
N ARG A 232 17.37 20.94 5.46
CA ARG A 232 17.72 22.22 4.84
C ARG A 232 19.19 22.27 4.46
N ALA A 233 20.07 21.83 5.37
CA ALA A 233 21.51 21.82 5.13
C ALA A 233 21.93 20.83 4.02
N SER A 234 21.16 19.75 3.81
CA SER A 234 21.42 18.75 2.77
C SER A 234 20.69 18.99 1.45
N ASP A 235 19.91 20.07 1.31
CA ASP A 235 19.05 20.36 0.16
C ASP A 235 17.98 19.27 -0.13
N GLU A 236 17.39 18.73 0.93
CA GLU A 236 16.42 17.63 0.88
C GLU A 236 15.03 18.03 1.37
N THR A 237 14.73 19.33 1.34
CA THR A 237 13.47 19.92 1.80
C THR A 237 12.25 19.45 1.00
N ALA A 238 12.44 18.87 -0.20
CA ALA A 238 11.38 18.20 -0.94
C ALA A 238 10.68 17.09 -0.13
N LEU A 239 11.39 16.42 0.79
CA LEU A 239 10.81 15.39 1.65
C LEU A 239 9.79 15.95 2.66
N LEU A 240 9.97 17.21 3.06
CA LEU A 240 9.00 17.96 3.87
C LEU A 240 7.78 18.31 3.00
N GLY A 241 8.01 18.81 1.79
CA GLY A 241 6.96 19.12 0.81
C GLY A 241 6.04 17.94 0.52
N GLU A 242 6.62 16.78 0.21
CA GLU A 242 5.87 15.53 0.00
C GLU A 242 5.01 15.13 1.21
N ALA A 243 5.45 15.47 2.42
CA ALA A 243 4.77 15.16 3.67
C ALA A 243 3.77 16.23 4.12
N GLY A 244 3.53 17.27 3.31
CA GLY A 244 2.63 18.37 3.65
C GLY A 244 3.25 19.38 4.60
N TYR A 245 4.55 19.66 4.46
CA TYR A 245 5.28 20.70 5.19
C TYR A 245 6.04 21.64 4.26
N ARG A 246 6.20 22.91 4.66
CA ARG A 246 7.06 23.89 4.03
C ARG A 246 8.54 23.58 4.35
N ALA A 247 9.45 24.24 3.64
CA ALA A 247 10.90 24.04 3.82
C ALA A 247 11.41 24.42 5.22
N ASP A 248 10.68 25.25 5.96
CA ASP A 248 10.95 25.62 7.35
C ASP A 248 10.35 24.64 8.37
N GLY A 249 9.70 23.55 7.92
CA GLY A 249 9.08 22.55 8.80
C GLY A 249 7.68 22.91 9.29
N THR A 250 7.09 24.03 8.84
CA THR A 250 5.70 24.38 9.17
C THR A 250 4.70 23.63 8.27
N PRO A 251 3.53 23.21 8.76
CA PRO A 251 2.51 22.56 7.92
C PRO A 251 2.01 23.48 6.79
N TRP A 252 1.60 22.92 5.65
CA TRP A 252 0.76 23.66 4.71
C TRP A 252 -0.61 23.85 5.38
N THR A 253 -0.99 25.11 5.59
CA THR A 253 -2.29 25.51 6.16
C THR A 253 -3.44 24.99 5.31
#